data_AF-A0A934LNZ2-F1
#
_entry.id   AF-A0A934LNZ2-F1
#
_cell.length_a   1.000
_cell.length_b   1.000
_cell.length_c   1.000
_cell.angle_alpha   90.00
_cell.angle_beta   90.00
_cell.angle_gamma   90.00
#
_symmetry.space_group_name_H-M   'P 1'
#
loop_
_entity.id
_entity.type
_entity.pdbx_description
1 polymer ?
#
loop_
_entity_poly.entity_id
_entity_poly.type
_entity_poly.pdbx_seq_one_letter_code
_entity_poly.pdbx_strand_id
1 'polypeptide(L)'
;MTVENLDLIAGWAGLVLTLMVFSYLLADNFLYRIAVHVLIGTAAAYVAIAAVEDVLMPWLRATVFSNDADTSSGVRALGVLPIFLGALLLLKSSSRLARLGNLGTVFMIGIGTGVALVGAVIGTILPLARDASNSFDHESALNGAILLGGTLCTLVYFQYLSRRRSDGEPVNRPHIRTLRFVGQGFVTLTLGALYASAILTSLSIFSSVIHEQLRFILNQLGG
;
A
#
# COMPACT_ATOMS: atom_id res chain seq x y z
N MET A 1 12.93 -17.86 28.81
CA MET A 1 11.87 -18.72 28.22
C MET A 1 12.55 -19.63 27.21
N THR A 2 12.33 -20.94 27.28
CA THR A 2 12.83 -21.87 26.26
C THR A 2 12.09 -21.63 24.95
N VAL A 3 12.73 -21.92 23.81
CA VAL A 3 12.11 -21.81 22.48
C VAL A 3 10.79 -22.58 22.38
N GLU A 4 10.75 -23.76 22.99
CA GLU A 4 9.56 -24.61 23.06
C GLU A 4 8.36 -23.91 23.74
N ASN A 5 8.60 -23.18 24.84
CA ASN A 5 7.52 -22.44 25.52
C ASN A 5 6.99 -21.29 24.66
N LEU A 6 7.83 -20.68 23.83
CA LEU A 6 7.41 -19.62 22.90
C LEU A 6 6.56 -20.17 21.77
N ASP A 7 6.95 -21.31 21.20
CA ASP A 7 6.20 -21.98 20.14
C ASP A 7 4.82 -22.44 20.63
N LEU A 8 4.73 -22.94 21.87
CA LEU A 8 3.46 -23.29 22.50
C LEU A 8 2.54 -22.07 22.67
N ILE A 9 3.07 -20.96 23.20
CA ILE A 9 2.29 -19.73 23.39
C ILE A 9 1.84 -19.17 22.04
N ALA A 10 2.74 -19.15 21.05
CA ALA A 10 2.44 -18.67 19.70
C ALA A 10 1.39 -19.55 19.01
N GLY A 11 1.47 -20.88 19.16
CA GLY A 11 0.49 -21.81 18.64
C GLY A 11 -0.91 -21.60 19.21
N TRP A 12 -1.02 -21.51 20.55
CA TRP A 12 -2.30 -21.22 21.20
C TRP A 12 -2.84 -19.83 20.87
N ALA A 13 -1.98 -18.81 20.87
CA ALA A 13 -2.39 -17.45 20.50
C ALA A 13 -2.86 -17.38 19.04
N GLY A 14 -2.15 -18.05 18.12
CA GLY A 14 -2.52 -18.18 16.72
C GLY A 14 -3.86 -18.88 16.56
N LEU A 15 -4.08 -20.01 17.24
CA LEU A 15 -5.34 -20.76 17.23
C LEU A 15 -6.53 -19.90 17.65
N VAL A 16 -6.39 -19.22 18.80
CA VAL A 16 -7.44 -18.34 19.33
C VAL A 16 -7.73 -17.19 18.36
N LEU A 17 -6.68 -16.52 17.86
CA LEU A 17 -6.84 -15.42 16.92
C LEU A 17 -7.51 -15.87 15.62
N THR A 18 -7.12 -17.03 15.08
CA THR A 18 -7.73 -17.65 13.91
C THR A 18 -9.22 -17.89 14.13
N LEU A 19 -9.61 -18.50 15.26
CA LEU A 19 -11.02 -18.70 15.60
C LEU A 19 -11.79 -17.38 15.76
N MET A 20 -11.19 -16.37 16.37
CA MET A 20 -11.81 -15.05 16.51
C MET A 20 -12.06 -14.38 15.16
N VAL A 21 -11.14 -14.49 14.22
CA VAL A 21 -11.30 -13.97 12.85
C VAL A 21 -12.38 -14.76 12.09
N PHE A 22 -12.34 -16.10 12.14
CA PHE A 22 -13.33 -16.94 11.47
C PHE A 22 -14.74 -16.83 12.06
N SER A 23 -14.89 -16.36 13.30
CA SER A 23 -16.21 -16.07 13.89
C SER A 23 -17.04 -15.12 13.03
N TYR A 24 -16.41 -14.27 12.21
CA TYR A 24 -17.11 -13.40 11.26
C TYR A 24 -18.03 -14.17 10.30
N LEU A 25 -17.66 -15.40 9.90
CA LEU A 25 -18.48 -16.22 9.00
C LEU A 25 -19.80 -16.66 9.63
N LEU A 26 -19.88 -16.75 10.96
CA LEU A 26 -21.08 -17.16 11.69
C LEU A 26 -21.96 -15.95 12.05
N ALA A 27 -21.37 -14.81 12.42
CA ALA A 27 -22.01 -13.50 12.62
C ALA A 27 -20.96 -12.42 12.99
N ASP A 28 -21.33 -11.14 12.93
CA ASP A 28 -20.52 -10.04 13.49
C ASP A 28 -20.57 -10.07 15.04
N ASN A 29 -19.75 -10.95 15.61
CA ASN A 29 -19.64 -11.17 17.04
C ASN A 29 -18.58 -10.27 17.68
N PHE A 30 -18.71 -10.04 18.99
CA PHE A 30 -17.73 -9.29 19.80
C PHE A 30 -16.29 -9.82 19.65
N LEU A 31 -16.12 -11.13 19.52
CA LEU A 31 -14.81 -11.78 19.34
C LEU A 31 -14.10 -11.32 18.06
N TYR A 32 -14.82 -11.25 16.94
CA TYR A 32 -14.28 -10.75 15.67
C TYR A 32 -13.81 -9.30 15.80
N ARG A 33 -14.60 -8.46 16.47
CA ARG A 33 -14.25 -7.06 16.69
C ARG A 33 -12.94 -6.93 17.46
N ILE A 34 -12.74 -7.70 18.53
CA ILE A 34 -11.46 -7.68 19.27
C ILE A 34 -10.30 -8.04 18.33
N ALA A 35 -10.42 -9.11 17.53
CA ALA A 35 -9.35 -9.51 16.62
C ALA A 35 -8.98 -8.41 15.62
N VAL A 36 -9.98 -7.70 15.08
CA VAL A 36 -9.75 -6.56 14.18
C VAL A 36 -9.07 -5.40 14.90
N HIS A 37 -9.46 -5.08 16.13
CA HIS A 37 -8.80 -4.01 16.90
C HIS A 37 -7.35 -4.35 17.22
N VAL A 38 -7.06 -5.61 17.56
CA VAL A 38 -5.69 -6.10 17.77
C VAL A 38 -4.88 -5.99 16.48
N LEU A 39 -5.43 -6.44 15.34
CA LEU A 39 -4.77 -6.37 14.04
C LEU A 39 -4.45 -4.94 13.60
N ILE A 40 -5.43 -4.03 13.69
CA ILE A 40 -5.23 -2.63 13.31
C ILE A 40 -4.29 -1.95 14.32
N GLY A 41 -4.41 -2.27 15.60
CA GLY A 41 -3.55 -1.75 16.66
C GLY A 41 -2.08 -2.17 16.49
N THR A 42 -1.81 -3.44 16.15
CA THR A 42 -0.45 -3.92 15.89
C THR A 42 0.12 -3.33 14.61
N ALA A 43 -0.68 -3.20 13.55
CA ALA A 43 -0.26 -2.51 12.33
C ALA A 43 0.10 -1.04 12.60
N ALA A 44 -0.75 -0.31 13.35
CA ALA A 44 -0.48 1.06 13.74
C ALA A 44 0.77 1.19 14.62
N ALA A 45 0.96 0.27 15.57
CA ALA A 45 2.14 0.22 16.43
C ALA A 45 3.41 -0.04 15.61
N TYR A 46 3.39 -0.99 14.66
CA TYR A 46 4.52 -1.26 13.78
C TYR A 46 4.89 -0.02 12.96
N VAL A 47 3.91 0.63 12.33
CA VAL A 47 4.14 1.86 11.58
C VAL A 47 4.69 2.98 12.46
N ALA A 48 4.18 3.12 13.69
CA ALA A 48 4.68 4.11 14.64
C ALA A 48 6.14 3.85 15.04
N ILE A 49 6.50 2.59 15.33
CA ILE A 49 7.87 2.20 15.66
C ILE A 49 8.79 2.43 14.47
N ALA A 50 8.40 1.97 13.27
CA ALA A 50 9.17 2.19 12.05
C ALA A 50 9.38 3.69 11.78
N ALA A 51 8.34 4.53 11.95
CA ALA A 51 8.49 5.97 11.81
C ALA A 51 9.47 6.57 12.85
N VAL A 52 9.50 6.05 14.07
CA VAL A 52 10.45 6.50 15.10
C VAL A 52 11.86 6.04 14.77
N GLU A 53 12.08 4.76 14.49
CA GLU A 53 13.41 4.17 14.32
C GLU A 53 14.03 4.47 12.95
N ASP A 54 13.24 4.47 11.89
CA ASP A 54 13.75 4.62 10.52
C ASP A 54 13.77 6.08 10.05
N VAL A 55 12.95 6.95 10.66
CA VAL A 55 12.83 8.36 10.23
C VAL A 55 13.24 9.32 11.34
N LEU A 56 12.59 9.25 12.50
CA LEU A 56 12.77 10.26 13.56
C LEU A 56 14.15 10.17 14.22
N MET A 57 14.57 8.98 14.62
CA MET A 57 15.83 8.74 15.33
C MET A 57 17.05 9.03 14.45
N PRO A 58 17.11 8.62 13.17
CA PRO A 58 18.22 8.98 12.28
C PRO A 58 18.30 10.48 12.04
N TRP A 59 17.16 11.14 11.82
CA TRP A 59 17.10 12.59 11.67
C TRP A 59 17.54 13.34 12.94
N LEU A 60 17.10 12.88 14.13
CA LEU A 60 17.43 13.49 15.41
C LEU A 60 18.93 13.34 15.71
N ARG A 61 19.51 12.16 15.45
CA ARG A 61 20.94 11.93 15.57
C ARG A 61 21.76 12.80 14.61
N ALA A 62 21.32 12.91 13.36
CA ALA A 62 22.01 13.72 12.36
C ALA A 62 21.92 15.24 12.60
N THR A 63 20.91 15.71 13.34
CA THR A 63 20.64 17.14 13.53
C THR A 63 21.01 17.67 14.92
N VAL A 64 20.68 16.91 15.97
CA VAL A 64 20.74 17.35 17.38
C VAL A 64 21.93 16.72 18.11
N PHE A 65 22.28 15.46 17.80
CA PHE A 65 23.34 14.74 18.51
C PHE A 65 24.70 14.72 17.78
N SER A 66 24.77 15.15 16.52
CA SER A 66 26.02 15.35 15.78
C SER A 66 26.69 16.66 16.22
N ASN A 67 27.66 16.53 17.13
CA ASN A 67 28.51 17.64 17.61
C ASN A 67 29.73 17.89 16.70
N ASP A 68 29.69 17.48 15.44
CA ASP A 68 30.79 17.74 14.51
C ASP A 68 30.85 19.23 14.16
N ALA A 69 31.96 19.85 14.50
CA ALA A 69 32.24 21.28 14.30
C ALA A 69 32.30 21.68 12.82
N ASP A 70 32.36 20.72 11.90
CA ASP A 70 32.46 20.93 10.46
C ASP A 70 31.14 20.73 9.70
N THR A 71 30.02 20.48 10.40
CA THR A 71 28.72 20.42 9.72
C THR A 71 28.26 21.84 9.39
N SER A 72 28.52 22.23 8.14
CA SER A 72 28.06 23.48 7.51
C SER A 72 26.70 23.93 8.07
N SER A 73 26.62 25.20 8.45
CA SER A 73 25.44 25.89 9.01
C SER A 73 24.12 25.61 8.25
N GLY A 74 24.19 25.21 6.99
CA GLY A 74 23.05 24.78 6.18
C GLY A 74 22.35 23.50 6.68
N VAL A 75 23.08 22.50 7.19
CA VAL A 75 22.47 21.24 7.67
C VAL A 75 21.71 21.46 8.98
N ARG A 76 22.26 22.29 9.88
CA ARG A 76 21.56 22.69 11.12
C ARG A 76 20.33 23.53 10.84
N ALA A 77 20.37 24.45 9.87
CA ALA A 77 19.21 25.24 9.48
C ALA A 77 18.08 24.37 8.88
N LEU A 78 18.43 23.39 8.03
CA LEU A 78 17.46 22.43 7.48
C LEU A 78 16.87 21.50 8.55
N GLY A 79 17.65 21.20 9.60
CA GLY A 79 17.19 20.41 10.74
C GLY A 79 16.22 21.14 11.68
N VAL A 80 16.17 22.47 11.69
CA VAL A 80 15.15 23.21 12.47
C VAL A 80 13.79 23.17 11.78
N LEU A 81 13.76 22.97 10.46
CA LEU A 81 12.55 23.06 9.65
C LEU A 81 11.45 22.05 10.07
N PRO A 82 11.73 20.75 10.33
CA PRO A 82 10.70 19.79 10.74
C PRO A 82 10.18 20.06 12.15
N ILE A 83 11.02 20.54 13.07
CA ILE A 83 10.61 20.96 14.43
C ILE A 83 9.67 22.16 14.33
N PHE A 84 10.03 23.14 13.50
CA PHE A 84 9.22 24.32 13.26
C PHE A 84 7.86 23.95 12.66
N LEU A 85 7.83 23.05 11.67
CA LEU A 85 6.60 22.52 11.08
C LEU A 85 5.75 21.72 12.08
N GLY A 86 6.37 20.88 12.91
CA GLY A 86 5.71 20.15 13.98
C GLY A 86 5.07 21.08 15.00
N ALA A 87 5.79 22.12 15.43
CA ALA A 87 5.26 23.17 16.29
C ALA A 87 4.09 23.89 15.63
N LEU A 88 4.21 24.26 14.35
CA LEU A 88 3.15 24.90 13.57
C LEU A 88 1.87 24.03 13.50
N LEU A 89 2.02 22.71 13.42
CA LEU A 89 0.91 21.76 13.47
C LEU A 89 0.28 21.67 14.88
N LEU A 90 1.07 21.70 15.95
CA LEU A 90 0.53 21.76 17.32
C LEU A 90 -0.31 23.03 17.55
N LEU A 91 0.08 24.16 16.96
CA LEU A 91 -0.65 25.42 17.02
C LEU A 91 -2.04 25.35 16.36
N LYS A 92 -2.28 24.40 15.44
CA LYS A 92 -3.60 24.15 14.84
C LYS A 92 -4.63 23.65 15.85
N SER A 93 -4.19 23.03 16.95
CA SER A 93 -5.07 22.59 18.04
C SER A 93 -5.80 23.77 18.72
N SER A 94 -5.28 25.00 18.59
CA SER A 94 -5.93 26.22 19.08
C SER A 94 -6.64 26.99 17.96
N SER A 95 -7.94 27.25 18.14
CA SER A 95 -8.79 27.97 17.16
C SER A 95 -8.31 29.39 16.84
N ARG A 96 -7.50 30.02 17.71
CA ARG A 96 -6.99 31.38 17.52
C ARG A 96 -5.71 31.46 16.67
N LEU A 97 -4.92 30.38 16.62
CA LEU A 97 -3.64 30.31 15.89
C LEU A 97 -3.70 29.37 14.67
N ALA A 98 -4.89 28.88 14.33
CA ALA A 98 -5.15 27.97 13.21
C ALA A 98 -4.65 28.49 11.83
N ARG A 99 -4.60 29.81 11.62
CA ARG A 99 -4.07 30.39 10.36
C ARG A 99 -2.61 30.05 10.12
N LEU A 100 -1.78 30.00 11.16
CA LEU A 100 -0.38 29.58 11.04
C LEU A 100 -0.28 28.06 10.83
N GLY A 101 -1.10 27.27 11.50
CA GLY A 101 -1.16 25.80 11.32
C GLY A 101 -1.62 25.34 9.93
N ASN A 102 -2.33 26.20 9.18
CA ASN A 102 -2.68 25.92 7.78
C ASN A 102 -1.45 25.83 6.88
N LEU A 103 -0.39 26.61 7.13
CA LEU A 103 0.85 26.50 6.36
C LEU A 103 1.51 25.13 6.55
N GLY A 104 1.48 24.58 7.77
CA GLY A 104 1.96 23.22 8.04
C GLY A 104 1.13 22.15 7.34
N THR A 105 -0.20 22.33 7.28
CA THR A 105 -1.09 21.41 6.57
C THR A 105 -0.86 21.47 5.04
N VAL A 106 -0.70 22.65 4.45
CA VAL A 106 -0.38 22.82 3.03
C VAL A 106 0.95 22.19 2.68
N PHE A 107 1.97 22.36 3.54
CA PHE A 107 3.27 21.71 3.36
C PHE A 107 3.16 20.18 3.41
N MET A 108 2.41 19.63 4.37
CA MET A 108 2.20 18.19 4.49
C MET A 108 1.42 17.61 3.30
N ILE A 109 0.42 18.34 2.80
CA ILE A 109 -0.30 17.97 1.56
C ILE A 109 0.66 17.99 0.38
N GLY A 110 1.49 19.04 0.23
CA GLY A 110 2.45 19.17 -0.86
C GLY A 110 3.50 18.06 -0.89
N ILE A 111 4.03 17.68 0.27
CA ILE A 111 4.91 16.51 0.40
C ILE A 111 4.13 15.24 0.06
N GLY A 112 2.92 15.07 0.62
CA GLY A 112 2.10 13.88 0.39
C GLY A 112 1.77 13.67 -1.08
N THR A 113 1.37 14.72 -1.80
CA THR A 113 1.12 14.66 -3.25
C THR A 113 2.40 14.45 -4.04
N GLY A 114 3.52 15.08 -3.65
CA GLY A 114 4.82 14.85 -4.28
C GLY A 114 5.29 13.39 -4.16
N VAL A 115 5.24 12.82 -2.95
CA VAL A 115 5.58 11.42 -2.67
C VAL A 115 4.63 10.48 -3.41
N ALA A 116 3.33 10.77 -3.44
CA ALA A 116 2.37 9.98 -4.21
C ALA A 116 2.66 10.02 -5.73
N LEU A 117 3.00 11.19 -6.28
CA LEU A 117 3.34 11.34 -7.69
C LEU A 117 4.62 10.57 -8.04
N VAL A 118 5.69 10.76 -7.27
CA VAL A 118 6.96 10.06 -7.47
C VAL A 118 6.78 8.56 -7.27
N GLY A 119 6.03 8.15 -6.26
CA GLY A 119 5.66 6.76 -6.00
C GLY A 119 4.88 6.15 -7.16
N ALA A 120 3.97 6.89 -7.79
CA ALA A 120 3.29 6.44 -9.00
C ALA A 120 4.25 6.31 -10.19
N VAL A 121 5.14 7.28 -10.40
CA VAL A 121 6.11 7.25 -11.51
C VAL A 121 7.08 6.07 -11.36
N ILE A 122 7.71 5.93 -10.19
CA ILE A 122 8.72 4.89 -9.93
C ILE A 122 8.06 3.53 -9.72
N GLY A 123 6.88 3.49 -9.09
CA GLY A 123 6.18 2.25 -8.76
C GLY A 123 5.33 1.67 -9.88
N THR A 124 4.91 2.49 -10.85
CA THR A 124 4.03 2.01 -11.95
C THR A 124 4.54 2.38 -13.33
N ILE A 125 4.77 3.67 -13.63
CA ILE A 125 5.09 4.12 -14.99
C ILE A 125 6.45 3.58 -15.47
N LEU A 126 7.48 3.69 -14.62
CA LEU A 126 8.83 3.28 -14.99
C LEU A 126 8.97 1.76 -15.13
N PRO A 127 8.43 0.92 -14.22
CA PRO A 127 8.39 -0.52 -14.40
C PRO A 127 7.61 -0.91 -15.66
N LEU A 128 6.43 -0.32 -15.89
CA LEU A 128 5.63 -0.61 -17.08
C LEU A 128 6.37 -0.28 -18.38
N ALA A 129 7.10 0.84 -18.42
CA ALA A 129 7.92 1.24 -19.57
C ALA A 129 9.11 0.29 -19.78
N ARG A 130 9.73 -0.20 -18.70
CA ARG A 130 10.83 -1.18 -18.77
C ARG A 130 10.35 -2.55 -19.23
N ASP A 131 9.23 -3.03 -18.68
CA ASP A 131 8.63 -4.31 -19.06
C ASP A 131 8.19 -4.28 -20.53
N ALA A 132 7.61 -3.17 -20.97
CA ALA A 132 7.31 -2.92 -22.37
C ALA A 132 8.57 -2.99 -23.25
N SER A 133 9.68 -2.36 -22.87
CA SER A 133 10.94 -2.44 -23.61
C SER A 133 11.50 -3.87 -23.67
N ASN A 134 11.56 -4.55 -22.52
CA ASN A 134 12.14 -5.89 -22.39
C ASN A 134 11.34 -6.94 -23.18
N SER A 135 10.02 -6.73 -23.34
CA SER A 135 9.15 -7.64 -24.09
C SER A 135 9.49 -7.74 -25.57
N PHE A 136 10.19 -6.76 -26.15
CA PHE A 136 10.66 -6.83 -27.54
C PHE A 136 11.96 -7.62 -27.69
N ASP A 137 12.81 -7.63 -26.65
CA ASP A 137 14.13 -8.26 -26.70
C ASP A 137 14.09 -9.77 -26.37
N HIS A 138 13.26 -10.20 -25.41
CA HIS A 138 13.30 -11.57 -24.88
C HIS A 138 12.25 -12.54 -25.46
N GLU A 139 11.05 -12.07 -25.78
CA GLU A 139 9.87 -12.93 -26.01
C GLU A 139 9.43 -12.99 -27.48
N SER A 140 10.20 -12.40 -28.41
CA SER A 140 9.85 -12.13 -29.82
C SER A 140 9.04 -10.85 -30.04
N ALA A 141 9.29 -10.16 -31.15
CA ALA A 141 8.61 -8.91 -31.53
C ALA A 141 7.07 -9.00 -31.56
N LEU A 142 6.52 -10.19 -31.80
CA LEU A 142 5.07 -10.44 -31.74
C LEU A 142 4.51 -10.33 -30.32
N ASN A 143 5.19 -10.93 -29.33
CA ASN A 143 4.75 -10.87 -27.93
C ASN A 143 4.88 -9.43 -27.40
N GLY A 144 5.96 -8.73 -27.73
CA GLY A 144 6.12 -7.31 -27.40
C GLY A 144 5.03 -6.44 -28.04
N ALA A 145 4.67 -6.70 -29.30
CA ALA A 145 3.58 -5.98 -29.98
C ALA A 145 2.21 -6.24 -29.33
N ILE A 146 1.94 -7.48 -28.91
CA ILE A 146 0.71 -7.83 -28.18
C ILE A 146 0.68 -7.15 -26.81
N LEU A 147 1.80 -7.14 -26.07
CA LEU A 147 1.89 -6.53 -24.74
C LEU A 147 1.73 -5.01 -24.82
N LEU A 148 2.44 -4.33 -25.74
CA LEU A 148 2.27 -2.90 -25.99
C LEU A 148 0.87 -2.56 -26.49
N GLY A 149 0.35 -3.35 -27.43
CA GLY A 149 -0.99 -3.16 -27.97
C GLY A 149 -2.05 -3.27 -26.87
N GLY A 150 -1.97 -4.32 -26.05
CA GLY A 150 -2.88 -4.57 -24.93
C GLY A 150 -2.83 -3.49 -23.86
N THR A 151 -1.62 -3.04 -23.47
CA THR A 151 -1.44 -1.94 -22.51
C THR A 151 -1.96 -0.62 -23.06
N LEU A 152 -1.69 -0.28 -24.33
CA LEU A 152 -2.19 0.94 -24.97
C LEU A 152 -3.73 0.92 -25.10
N CYS A 153 -4.32 -0.22 -25.50
CA CYS A 153 -5.78 -0.39 -25.57
C CYS A 153 -6.42 -0.22 -24.19
N THR A 154 -5.81 -0.80 -23.15
CA THR A 154 -6.26 -0.69 -21.76
C THR A 154 -6.17 0.75 -21.26
N LEU A 155 -5.09 1.45 -21.59
CA LEU A 155 -4.92 2.87 -21.23
C LEU A 155 -5.96 3.75 -21.92
N VAL A 156 -6.31 3.46 -23.17
CA VAL A 156 -7.38 4.16 -23.91
C VAL A 156 -8.77 3.86 -23.35
N TYR A 157 -9.00 2.65 -22.84
CA TYR A 157 -10.22 2.28 -22.12
C TYR A 157 -10.37 3.10 -20.82
N PHE A 158 -9.31 3.20 -20.02
CA PHE A 158 -9.32 3.96 -18.76
C PHE A 158 -9.11 5.47 -18.92
N GLN A 159 -8.68 5.94 -20.10
CA GLN A 159 -8.56 7.37 -20.36
C GLN A 159 -9.95 8.02 -20.27
N TYR A 160 -10.21 8.59 -19.10
CA TYR A 160 -11.30 9.53 -18.85
C TYR A 160 -11.07 10.89 -19.54
N LEU A 161 -10.27 10.93 -20.62
CA LEU A 161 -10.15 12.08 -21.51
C LEU A 161 -11.25 12.09 -22.58
N SER A 162 -12.42 11.56 -22.24
CA SER A 162 -13.63 11.98 -22.93
C SER A 162 -13.90 13.41 -22.50
N ARG A 163 -13.35 14.37 -23.27
CA ARG A 163 -13.79 15.76 -23.22
C ARG A 163 -15.31 15.74 -23.17
N ARG A 164 -15.91 16.13 -22.05
CA ARG A 164 -17.27 16.66 -22.08
C ARG A 164 -17.14 18.00 -22.80
N ARG A 165 -17.38 18.00 -24.11
CA ARG A 165 -17.70 19.24 -24.81
C ARG A 165 -19.06 19.70 -24.29
N SER A 166 -19.22 21.00 -24.16
CA SER A 166 -20.39 21.69 -23.59
C SER A 166 -21.74 21.44 -24.31
N ASP A 167 -21.81 20.51 -25.28
CA ASP A 167 -22.90 20.41 -26.27
C ASP A 167 -23.49 18.99 -26.45
N GLY A 168 -23.28 18.06 -25.53
CA GLY A 168 -24.06 16.81 -25.45
C GLY A 168 -23.90 15.77 -26.57
N GLU A 169 -23.28 16.11 -27.70
CA GLU A 169 -23.01 15.17 -28.81
C GLU A 169 -21.65 14.46 -28.61
N PRO A 170 -21.63 13.13 -28.46
CA PRO A 170 -20.39 12.38 -28.39
C PRO A 170 -19.71 12.37 -29.77
N VAL A 171 -18.57 13.05 -29.90
CA VAL A 171 -17.67 12.89 -31.05
C VAL A 171 -17.03 11.50 -30.96
N ASN A 172 -17.78 10.50 -31.40
CA ASN A 172 -17.36 9.12 -31.49
C ASN A 172 -16.51 8.95 -32.75
N ARG A 173 -15.20 9.22 -32.67
CA ARG A 173 -14.30 8.75 -33.72
C ARG A 173 -14.35 7.21 -33.73
N PRO A 174 -14.72 6.56 -34.85
CA PRO A 174 -14.98 5.11 -34.88
C PRO A 174 -13.77 4.28 -34.43
N HIS A 175 -12.56 4.75 -34.71
CA HIS A 175 -11.31 4.10 -34.30
C HIS A 175 -11.14 4.02 -32.77
N ILE A 176 -11.60 5.03 -32.02
CA ILE A 176 -11.50 5.06 -30.55
C ILE A 176 -12.49 4.05 -29.93
N ARG A 177 -13.63 3.81 -30.58
CA ARG A 177 -14.64 2.85 -30.11
C ARG A 177 -14.11 1.42 -30.18
N THR A 178 -13.48 1.03 -31.29
CA THR A 178 -12.89 -0.31 -31.44
C THR A 178 -11.76 -0.53 -30.44
N LEU A 179 -10.87 0.46 -30.28
CA LEU A 179 -9.75 0.37 -29.35
C LEU A 179 -10.21 0.23 -27.90
N ARG A 180 -11.29 0.92 -27.51
CA ARG A 180 -11.92 0.79 -26.19
C ARG A 180 -12.57 -0.57 -25.97
N PHE A 181 -13.20 -1.16 -26.99
CA PHE A 181 -13.80 -2.50 -26.88
C PHE A 181 -12.73 -3.58 -26.65
N VAL A 182 -11.62 -3.50 -27.40
CA VAL A 182 -10.47 -4.39 -27.21
C VAL A 182 -9.86 -4.21 -25.82
N GLY A 183 -9.68 -2.97 -25.38
CA GLY A 183 -9.21 -2.65 -24.03
C GLY A 183 -10.14 -3.20 -22.94
N GLN A 184 -11.45 -3.07 -23.10
CA GLN A 184 -12.44 -3.63 -22.17
C GLN A 184 -12.34 -5.16 -22.08
N GLY A 185 -12.15 -5.83 -23.22
CA GLY A 185 -11.94 -7.28 -23.26
C GLY A 185 -10.69 -7.71 -22.49
N PHE A 186 -9.58 -7.00 -22.70
CA PHE A 186 -8.33 -7.26 -21.98
C PHE A 186 -8.51 -7.06 -20.46
N VAL A 187 -9.09 -5.93 -20.04
CA VAL A 187 -9.37 -5.64 -18.62
C VAL A 187 -10.26 -6.71 -17.99
N THR A 188 -11.32 -7.12 -18.68
CA THR A 188 -12.24 -8.15 -18.17
C THR A 188 -11.53 -9.49 -17.99
N LEU A 189 -10.68 -9.87 -18.95
CA LEU A 189 -9.88 -11.10 -18.87
C LEU A 189 -8.85 -11.03 -17.73
N THR A 190 -8.11 -9.92 -17.62
CA THR A 190 -7.10 -9.74 -16.58
C THR A 190 -7.72 -9.71 -15.19
N LEU A 191 -8.81 -8.95 -14.98
CA LEU A 191 -9.50 -8.93 -13.70
C LEU A 191 -10.12 -10.29 -13.36
N GLY A 192 -10.64 -11.01 -14.36
CA GLY A 192 -11.13 -12.38 -14.19
C GLY A 192 -10.03 -13.33 -13.74
N ALA A 193 -8.86 -13.26 -14.38
CA ALA A 193 -7.69 -14.05 -14.00
C ALA A 193 -7.19 -13.70 -12.59
N LEU A 194 -7.06 -12.41 -12.27
CA LEU A 194 -6.66 -11.94 -10.93
C LEU A 194 -7.65 -12.38 -9.85
N TYR A 195 -8.95 -12.35 -10.14
CA TYR A 195 -9.99 -12.83 -9.22
C TYR A 195 -9.89 -14.34 -9.01
N ALA A 196 -9.70 -15.12 -10.08
CA ALA A 196 -9.47 -16.57 -9.99
C ALA A 196 -8.21 -16.89 -9.17
N SER A 197 -7.10 -16.19 -9.42
CA SER A 197 -5.87 -16.30 -8.63
C SER A 197 -6.11 -15.95 -7.17
N ALA A 198 -6.85 -14.88 -6.87
CA ALA A 198 -7.17 -14.50 -5.50
C ALA A 198 -8.01 -15.58 -4.78
N ILE A 199 -8.96 -16.23 -5.46
CA ILE A 199 -9.71 -17.36 -4.90
C ILE A 199 -8.77 -18.54 -4.61
N LEU A 200 -7.90 -18.90 -5.56
CA LEU A 200 -6.95 -20.00 -5.39
C LEU A 200 -6.00 -19.73 -4.22
N THR A 201 -5.47 -18.52 -4.11
CA THR A 201 -4.62 -18.10 -2.99
C THR A 201 -5.40 -18.14 -1.68
N SER A 202 -6.64 -17.63 -1.65
CA SER A 202 -7.48 -17.65 -0.45
C SER A 202 -7.77 -19.09 0.00
N LEU A 203 -8.07 -19.99 -0.94
CA LEU A 203 -8.30 -21.41 -0.65
C LEU A 203 -7.03 -22.12 -0.18
N SER A 204 -5.88 -21.79 -0.77
CA SER A 204 -4.57 -22.31 -0.35
C SER A 204 -4.23 -21.88 1.07
N ILE A 205 -4.39 -20.59 1.40
CA ILE A 205 -4.18 -20.06 2.75
C ILE A 205 -5.15 -20.69 3.75
N PHE A 206 -6.43 -20.83 3.38
CA PHE A 206 -7.43 -21.48 4.23
C PHE A 206 -7.03 -22.94 4.54
N SER A 207 -6.64 -23.69 3.52
CA SER A 207 -6.18 -25.08 3.66
C SER A 207 -4.93 -25.16 4.55
N SER A 208 -3.94 -24.28 4.36
CA SER A 208 -2.72 -24.27 5.16
C SER A 208 -3.01 -23.95 6.63
N VAL A 209 -3.85 -22.94 6.90
CA VAL A 209 -4.23 -22.57 8.26
C VAL A 209 -4.96 -23.70 8.96
N ILE A 210 -5.91 -24.37 8.30
CA ILE A 210 -6.60 -25.52 8.89
C ILE A 210 -5.62 -26.66 9.18
N HIS A 211 -4.74 -26.96 8.23
CA HIS A 211 -3.75 -28.03 8.40
C HIS A 211 -2.83 -27.77 9.59
N GLU A 212 -2.33 -26.54 9.71
CA GLU A 212 -1.45 -26.14 10.80
C GLU A 212 -2.14 -26.20 12.16
N GLN A 213 -3.38 -25.69 12.26
CA GLN A 213 -4.16 -25.73 13.50
C GLN A 213 -4.54 -27.15 13.90
N LEU A 214 -4.92 -27.99 12.94
CA LEU A 214 -5.24 -29.40 13.20
C LEU A 214 -4.00 -30.15 13.67
N ARG A 215 -2.85 -29.95 13.02
CA ARG A 215 -1.57 -30.55 13.43
C ARG A 215 -1.17 -30.12 14.82
N PHE A 216 -1.32 -28.83 15.14
CA PHE A 216 -1.04 -28.31 16.48
C PHE A 216 -1.91 -29.01 17.53
N ILE A 217 -3.23 -29.11 17.32
CA ILE A 217 -4.14 -29.79 18.24
C ILE A 217 -3.78 -31.28 18.40
N LEU A 218 -3.49 -31.96 17.29
CA LEU A 218 -3.16 -33.39 17.29
C LEU A 218 -1.84 -33.65 18.04
N ASN A 219 -0.80 -32.84 17.82
CA ASN A 219 0.48 -32.96 18.54
C ASN A 219 0.34 -32.74 20.05
N GLN A 220 -0.69 -32.01 20.50
CA GLN A 220 -0.97 -31.79 21.93
C GLN A 220 -1.83 -32.90 22.54
N LEU A 221 -2.70 -33.52 21.75
CA LEU A 221 -3.64 -34.57 22.20
C LEU A 221 -3.05 -35.99 22.10
N GLY A 222 -2.23 -36.23 21.09
CA GLY A 222 -1.45 -37.46 20.92
C GLY A 222 0.01 -37.09 20.90
N GLY A 223 0.74 -37.42 21.97
CA GLY A 223 2.19 -37.49 21.91
C GLY A 223 2.66 -38.43 20.80
#